data_AF-A0A9E2IFB8-F1
#
_entry.id   AF-A0A9E2IFB8-F1
#
_cell.length_a   1.000
_cell.length_b   1.000
_cell.length_c   1.000
_cell.angle_alpha   90.00
_cell.angle_beta   90.00
_cell.angle_gamma   90.00
#
_symmetry.space_group_name_H-M   'P 1'
#
loop_
_entity.id
_entity.type
_entity.pdbx_description
1 polymer ?
#
loop_
_entity_poly.entity_id
_entity_poly.type
_entity_poly.pdbx_seq_one_letter_code
_entity_poly.pdbx_strand_id
1 'polypeptide(L)' 'MSKETKKLDGGLPAGKIILVNVSPAEKRIAILDNGELVDFFMERQSTEHYAGSIYKGRVNSVLPGIEAVFVDI' A
#
# COMPACT_ATOMS: atom_id res chain seq x y z
N MET A 1 6.69 23.75 11.98
CA MET A 1 7.73 23.66 10.94
C MET A 1 7.04 23.29 9.63
N SER A 2 6.86 24.27 8.74
CA SER A 2 6.14 24.10 7.47
C SER A 2 7.06 23.38 6.49
N LYS A 3 6.70 22.17 6.04
CA LYS A 3 7.45 21.50 4.98
C LYS A 3 7.12 22.19 3.66
N GLU A 4 8.16 22.71 3.02
CA GLU A 4 8.18 23.28 1.69
C GLU A 4 7.44 22.37 0.69
N THR A 5 6.36 22.90 0.11
CA THR A 5 5.76 22.33 -1.09
C THR A 5 6.55 22.85 -2.28
N LYS A 6 7.59 22.11 -2.66
CA LYS A 6 8.29 22.35 -3.92
C LYS A 6 7.30 22.05 -5.04
N LYS A 7 6.75 23.08 -5.68
CA LYS A 7 6.04 22.92 -6.95
C LYS A 7 7.01 22.22 -7.90
N LEU A 8 6.60 21.13 -8.52
CA LEU A 8 7.31 20.52 -9.63
C LEU A 8 7.18 21.49 -10.81
N ASP A 9 8.17 22.35 -10.96
CA ASP A 9 8.29 23.46 -11.88
C ASP A 9 8.89 23.06 -13.24
N GLY A 10 9.25 21.79 -13.40
CA GLY A 10 9.43 21.15 -14.71
C GLY A 10 8.21 20.28 -14.99
N GLY A 11 7.54 20.50 -16.13
CA GLY A 11 6.44 19.64 -16.59
C GLY A 11 6.79 18.17 -16.40
N LEU A 12 5.86 17.42 -15.82
CA LEU A 12 6.03 16.00 -15.55
C LEU A 12 6.47 15.30 -16.84
N PRO A 13 7.48 14.41 -16.79
CA PRO A 13 7.97 13.73 -17.98
C PRO A 13 6.83 13.04 -18.76
N ALA A 14 6.91 13.06 -20.09
CA ALA A 14 5.98 12.32 -20.92
C ALA A 14 6.07 10.81 -20.58
N GLY A 15 4.92 10.15 -20.46
CA GLY A 15 4.80 8.75 -20.05
C GLY A 15 4.09 8.55 -18.70
N LYS A 16 4.12 7.30 -18.21
CA LYS A 16 3.50 6.91 -16.94
C LYS A 16 4.41 7.23 -15.76
N ILE A 17 3.87 7.94 -14.78
CA ILE A 17 4.58 8.36 -13.56
C ILE A 17 3.79 7.86 -12.35
N ILE A 18 4.51 7.36 -11.35
CA ILE A 18 3.95 7.02 -10.04
C ILE A 18 4.49 8.01 -9.02
N LEU A 19 3.61 8.82 -8.45
CA LEU A 19 3.92 9.75 -7.38
C LEU A 19 3.55 9.13 -6.04
N VAL A 20 4.51 9.06 -5.11
CA VAL A 20 4.30 8.50 -3.77
C VAL A 20 4.49 9.58 -2.72
N ASN A 21 3.46 9.80 -1.89
CA ASN A 21 3.50 10.72 -0.75
C ASN A 21 3.23 9.95 0.53
N VAL A 22 4.20 9.97 1.45
CA VAL A 22 4.10 9.28 2.74
C VAL A 22 4.04 10.31 3.86
N SER A 23 3.01 10.21 4.70
CA SER A 23 2.84 10.98 5.92
C SER A 23 2.50 10.06 7.09
N PRO A 24 2.60 10.52 8.35
CA PRO A 24 2.21 9.70 9.49
C PRO A 24 0.76 9.22 9.43
N ALA A 25 -0.18 10.04 8.96
CA ALA A 25 -1.60 9.67 8.95
C ALA A 25 -1.99 8.79 7.76
N GLU A 26 -1.33 8.96 6.62
CA GLU A 26 -1.68 8.28 5.38
C GLU A 26 -0.53 8.19 4.36
N LYS A 27 -0.60 7.15 3.53
CA LYS A 27 0.16 6.98 2.30
C LYS A 27 -0.76 7.27 1.12
N ARG A 28 -0.27 8.05 0.15
CA ARG A 28 -0.99 8.39 -1.08
C ARG A 28 -0.14 8.01 -2.28
N ILE A 29 -0.76 7.41 -3.28
CA ILE A 29 -0.13 7.06 -4.56
C ILE A 29 -0.99 7.66 -5.66
N ALA A 30 -0.39 8.45 -6.55
CA ALA A 30 -1.05 8.93 -7.76
C ALA A 30 -0.33 8.35 -8.98
N ILE A 31 -1.11 7.83 -9.93
CA ILE A 31 -0.61 7.40 -11.22
C ILE A 31 -1.00 8.47 -12.24
N LEU A 32 0.01 9.04 -12.89
CA LEU A 32 -0.18 9.99 -13.98
C LEU A 32 0.20 9.32 -15.30
N ASP A 33 -0.53 9.64 -16.37
CA ASP A 33 -0.17 9.31 -17.74
C ASP A 33 -0.12 10.61 -18.55
N ASN A 34 1.07 10.98 -19.04
CA ASN A 34 1.30 12.24 -19.75
C ASN A 34 0.84 13.50 -18.98
N GLY A 35 0.99 13.47 -17.65
CA GLY A 35 0.60 14.57 -16.76
C GLY A 35 -0.88 14.57 -16.36
N GLU A 36 -1.71 13.69 -16.91
CA GLU A 36 -3.10 13.51 -16.49
C GLU A 36 -3.21 12.46 -15.39
N LEU A 37 -4.01 12.73 -14.35
CA LEU A 37 -4.27 11.78 -13.28
C LEU A 37 -5.17 10.65 -13.78
N VAL A 38 -4.65 9.43 -13.81
CA VAL A 38 -5.40 8.24 -14.23
C VAL A 38 -5.84 7.37 -13.07
N ASP A 39 -5.12 7.39 -11.94
CA ASP A 39 -5.51 6.62 -10.75
C ASP A 39 -4.96 7.25 -9.46
N PHE A 40 -5.65 7.00 -8.34
CA PHE A 40 -5.29 7.52 -7.02
C PHE A 40 -5.63 6.53 -5.91
N PHE A 41 -4.63 6.15 -5.12
CA PHE A 41 -4.76 5.28 -3.94
C PHE A 41 -4.42 6.06 -2.68
N MET A 42 -5.18 5.82 -1.61
CA MET A 42 -4.91 6.37 -0.30
C MET A 42 -5.15 5.32 0.78
N GLU A 43 -4.12 5.06 1.56
CA GLU A 43 -4.14 4.15 2.70
C GLU A 43 -3.93 4.97 3.98
N ARG A 44 -4.91 4.95 4.88
CA ARG A 44 -4.76 5.55 6.22
C ARG A 44 -4.11 4.55 7.16
N GLN A 45 -3.42 5.05 8.19
CA GLN A 45 -3.00 4.23 9.32
C GLN A 45 -4.23 3.78 10.13
N SER A 46 -4.99 2.84 9.60
CA SER A 46 -6.01 2.12 10.33
C SER A 46 -6.21 0.79 9.64
N THR A 47 -5.80 -0.27 10.34
CA THR A 47 -5.80 -1.68 9.97
C THR A 47 -4.73 -2.12 8.97
N GLU A 48 -3.79 -2.94 9.46
CA GLU A 48 -2.98 -3.79 8.59
C GLU A 48 -3.92 -4.74 7.84
N HIS A 49 -3.82 -4.76 6.51
CA HIS A 49 -4.60 -5.66 5.67
C HIS A 49 -3.80 -6.94 5.45
N TYR A 50 -4.21 -8.04 6.09
CA TYR A 50 -3.60 -9.35 5.90
C TYR A 50 -4.22 -10.15 4.75
N ALA A 51 -5.35 -9.69 4.19
CA ALA A 51 -6.05 -10.38 3.13
C ALA A 51 -5.20 -10.42 1.84
N GLY A 52 -5.05 -11.61 1.25
CA GLY A 52 -4.25 -11.81 0.04
C GLY A 52 -2.74 -11.94 0.28
N SER A 53 -2.28 -11.75 1.51
CA SER A 53 -0.88 -11.97 1.88
C SER A 53 -0.56 -13.47 1.93
N ILE A 54 0.65 -13.83 1.51
CA ILE A 54 1.15 -15.21 1.50
C ILE A 54 2.29 -15.32 2.51
N TYR A 55 2.17 -16.27 3.43
CA TYR A 55 3.12 -16.49 4.52
C TYR A 55 3.69 -17.90 4.50
N LYS A 56 4.90 -18.05 5.04
CA LYS A 56 5.46 -19.36 5.38
C LYS A 56 5.16 -19.63 6.86
N GLY A 57 4.17 -20.48 7.11
CA GLY A 57 3.78 -20.83 8.48
C GLY A 57 4.29 -22.18 8.97
N ARG A 58 4.25 -22.37 10.29
CA ARG A 58 4.48 -23.67 10.96
C ARG A 58 3.18 -24.16 11.59
N VAL A 59 2.81 -25.41 11.34
CA VAL A 59 1.64 -26.03 11.99
C VAL A 59 1.90 -26.14 13.49
N ASN A 60 1.02 -25.52 14.28
CA ASN A 60 1.08 -25.49 15.73
C ASN A 60 0.19 -26.60 16.34
N SER A 61 -1.03 -26.79 15.81
CA SER A 61 -1.92 -27.87 16.23
C SER A 61 -2.88 -28.33 15.13
N VAL A 62 -3.40 -29.57 15.27
CA VAL A 62 -4.35 -30.20 14.35
C VAL A 62 -5.61 -30.58 15.12
N LEU A 63 -6.79 -30.22 14.59
CA LEU A 63 -8.10 -30.51 15.18
C LEU A 63 -8.92 -31.41 14.22
N PRO A 64 -8.80 -32.74 14.33
CA PRO A 64 -9.48 -33.67 13.41
C PRO A 64 -11.00 -33.56 13.42
N GLY A 65 -11.60 -33.26 14.58
CA GLY A 65 -13.05 -33.21 14.74
C GLY A 65 -13.75 -32.06 14.01
N ILE A 66 -13.00 -31.06 13.55
CA ILE A 66 -13.52 -29.93 12.76
C ILE A 66 -12.72 -29.71 11.47
N GLU A 67 -11.90 -30.70 11.09
CA GLU A 67 -11.08 -30.67 9.87
C GLU A 67 -10.23 -29.39 9.72
N ALA A 68 -9.67 -28.90 10.83
CA ALA A 68 -8.93 -27.63 10.87
C ALA A 68 -7.54 -27.78 11.50
N VAL A 69 -6.67 -26.80 11.23
CA VAL A 69 -5.33 -26.68 11.83
C VAL A 69 -5.05 -25.24 12.23
N PHE A 70 -4.28 -25.05 13.29
CA PHE A 70 -3.71 -23.74 13.63
C PHE A 70 -2.28 -23.65 13.11
N VAL A 71 -1.97 -22.53 12.46
CA VAL A 71 -0.66 -22.25 11.84
C VAL A 71 -0.13 -20.94 12.40
N ASP A 72 1.10 -20.97 12.91
CA ASP A 72 1.84 -19.76 13.28
C ASP A 72 2.45 -19.18 11.98
N ILE A 73 2.06 -17.96 11.61
CA ILE A 73 2.51 -17.24 10.40
C ILE A 73 3.39 -16.03 10.73
#